data_AF-A0A354PBW3-F1
#
_entry.id   AF-A0A354PBW3-F1
#
_cell.length_a   1.000
_cell.length_b   1.000
_cell.length_c   1.000
_cell.angle_alpha   90.00
_cell.angle_beta   90.00
_cell.angle_gamma   90.00
#
_symmetry.space_group_name_H-M   'P 1'
#
loop_
_entity.id
_entity.type
_entity.pdbx_description
1 polymer ?
#
loop_
_entity_poly.entity_id
_entity_poly.type
_entity_poly.pdbx_seq_one_letter_code
_entity_poly.pdbx_strand_id
1 'polypeptide(L)'
;MVFAELDRSHAPPETADGLNWSPGGQFSVAQPLSIQPNRPSVTNPTRSPTNLATNSRLMPSNAPIREPSQIRNACVRKLRTVKVSEKFQAILGCILGTDWTTPRLVELVITPDGHLLGRCDGQASFDAFLGDAADLIRNIHGIAPVAGLDGDKIGYMVAKVAEIKRQR
;
A
#
# COMPACT_ATOMS: atom_id res chain seq x y z
N MET A 1 -1.90 8.35 72.45
CA MET A 1 -1.66 9.35 71.39
C MET A 1 -1.93 8.64 70.07
N VAL A 2 -3.15 8.65 69.54
CA VAL A 2 -3.90 9.72 68.85
C VAL A 2 -3.38 9.98 67.42
N PHE A 3 -4.08 9.35 66.47
CA PHE A 3 -4.61 9.78 65.17
C PHE A 3 -3.85 10.79 64.27
N ALA A 4 -3.70 10.41 62.99
CA ALA A 4 -4.46 11.03 61.90
C ALA A 4 -4.66 10.05 60.72
N GLU A 5 -5.90 9.98 60.27
CA GLU A 5 -6.50 9.21 59.18
C GLU A 5 -6.99 10.19 58.09
N LEU A 6 -7.40 9.65 56.93
CA LEU A 6 -8.04 10.22 55.72
C LEU A 6 -7.11 10.44 54.51
N ASP A 7 -7.52 10.16 53.27
CA ASP A 7 -8.58 9.32 52.68
C ASP A 7 -8.27 9.25 51.15
N ARG A 8 -8.79 8.20 50.52
CA ARG A 8 -8.97 7.88 49.09
C ARG A 8 -8.77 9.00 48.07
N SER A 9 -8.14 8.65 46.94
CA SER A 9 -8.85 8.35 45.67
C SER A 9 -7.90 8.35 44.47
N HIS A 10 -8.13 7.40 43.55
CA HIS A 10 -7.99 7.53 42.10
C HIS A 10 -6.64 8.02 41.50
N ALA A 11 -5.88 7.09 40.89
CA ALA A 11 -5.92 6.82 39.45
C ALA A 11 -4.80 5.83 39.07
N PRO A 12 -5.01 4.90 38.12
CA PRO A 12 -3.94 4.09 37.55
C PRO A 12 -2.98 4.99 36.72
N PRO A 13 -1.68 4.64 36.61
CA PRO A 13 -0.81 5.34 35.67
C PRO A 13 -1.36 5.17 34.24
N GLU A 14 -1.41 6.29 33.56
CA GLU A 14 -1.96 6.50 32.23
C GLU A 14 -1.62 5.38 31.24
N THR A 15 -2.67 5.00 30.53
CA THR A 15 -2.71 4.50 29.16
C THR A 15 -1.36 4.51 28.44
N ALA A 16 -0.95 3.30 28.03
CA ALA A 16 -0.13 3.09 26.86
C ALA A 16 -0.53 4.10 25.78
N ASP A 17 0.47 4.81 25.25
CA ASP A 17 0.39 5.50 23.96
C ASP A 17 0.05 4.45 22.89
N GLY A 18 -1.24 4.12 22.83
CA GLY A 18 -1.85 3.54 21.67
C GLY A 18 -1.56 4.50 20.54
N LEU A 19 -0.91 4.00 19.51
CA LEU A 19 -0.79 4.70 18.25
C LEU A 19 -2.21 4.85 17.70
N ASN A 20 -2.89 5.89 18.15
CA ASN A 20 -4.21 6.30 17.74
C ASN A 20 -4.06 6.87 16.33
N TRP A 21 -3.96 5.97 15.35
CA TRP A 21 -4.17 6.34 13.96
C TRP A 21 -5.65 6.70 13.81
N SER A 22 -5.98 7.97 14.04
CA SER A 22 -7.33 8.51 13.93
C SER A 22 -8.02 8.06 12.62
N PRO A 23 -9.23 7.48 12.69
CA PRO A 23 -10.01 7.10 11.52
C PRO A 23 -10.70 8.36 10.96
N GLY A 24 -9.93 9.26 10.34
CA GLY A 24 -10.44 10.56 9.88
C GLY A 24 -10.08 10.96 8.45
N GLY A 25 -9.26 10.18 7.75
CA GLY A 25 -8.87 10.48 6.37
C GLY A 25 -9.74 9.70 5.38
N GLN A 26 -10.95 10.17 5.10
CA GLN A 26 -11.65 9.73 3.90
C GLN A 26 -10.76 10.06 2.69
N PHE A 27 -10.49 9.05 1.86
CA PHE A 27 -9.86 9.27 0.57
C PHE A 27 -10.79 10.17 -0.25
N SER A 28 -10.45 11.45 -0.35
CA SER A 28 -11.07 12.34 -1.31
C SER A 28 -10.51 11.97 -2.68
N VAL A 29 -11.30 11.23 -3.44
CA VAL A 29 -11.07 11.02 -4.88
C VAL A 29 -11.10 12.40 -5.51
N ALA A 30 -9.97 12.87 -6.02
CA ALA A 30 -9.92 14.10 -6.79
C ALA A 30 -10.96 14.01 -7.91
N GLN A 31 -11.86 14.99 -7.96
CA GLN A 31 -12.91 15.10 -8.98
C GLN A 31 -12.28 15.05 -10.39
N PRO A 32 -12.91 14.37 -11.36
CA PRO A 32 -12.46 14.48 -12.74
C PRO A 32 -12.66 15.91 -13.22
N LEU A 33 -11.57 16.55 -13.64
CA LEU A 33 -11.59 17.80 -14.40
C LEU A 33 -12.44 17.59 -15.67
N SER A 34 -13.59 18.26 -15.73
CA SER A 34 -14.39 18.41 -16.94
C SER A 34 -13.57 19.13 -18.01
N ILE A 35 -12.95 18.37 -18.90
CA ILE A 35 -12.39 18.89 -20.15
C ILE A 35 -13.55 18.98 -21.14
N GLN A 36 -13.95 20.21 -21.48
CA GLN A 36 -14.87 20.45 -22.60
C GLN A 36 -14.19 20.03 -23.91
N PRO A 37 -14.84 19.23 -24.78
CA PRO A 37 -14.30 18.93 -26.09
C PRO A 37 -14.48 20.15 -27.00
N ASN A 38 -13.38 20.83 -27.27
CA ASN A 38 -13.32 21.86 -28.29
C ASN A 38 -13.39 21.19 -29.66
N ARG A 39 -14.42 21.52 -30.44
CA ARG A 39 -14.74 20.97 -31.76
C ARG A 39 -13.88 21.66 -32.84
N PRO A 40 -13.16 20.92 -33.70
CA PRO A 40 -12.78 21.45 -35.01
C PRO A 40 -13.66 20.83 -36.10
N SER A 41 -14.19 21.71 -36.95
CA SER A 41 -14.93 21.36 -38.16
C SER A 41 -14.02 20.81 -39.26
N VAL A 42 -14.43 19.65 -39.79
CA VAL A 42 -14.39 19.17 -41.19
C VAL A 42 -13.40 19.84 -42.17
N THR A 43 -12.54 19.03 -42.80
CA THR A 43 -12.56 18.76 -44.26
C THR A 43 -11.60 17.61 -44.59
N ASN A 44 -12.08 16.68 -45.43
CA ASN A 44 -11.31 15.61 -46.08
C ASN A 44 -11.12 16.04 -47.55
N PRO A 45 -10.00 15.69 -48.23
CA PRO A 45 -10.14 14.62 -49.21
C PRO A 45 -8.89 13.72 -49.44
N THR A 46 -9.17 12.41 -49.57
CA THR A 46 -8.74 11.46 -50.63
C THR A 46 -7.26 11.37 -51.04
N ARG A 47 -6.59 10.24 -50.72
CA ARG A 47 -5.98 9.31 -51.72
C ARG A 47 -5.39 8.00 -51.14
N SER A 48 -5.91 6.89 -51.67
CA SER A 48 -5.33 5.58 -52.01
C SER A 48 -4.74 4.61 -50.96
N PRO A 49 -5.00 3.28 -51.10
CA PRO A 49 -4.58 2.23 -50.18
C PRO A 49 -3.31 1.47 -50.65
N THR A 50 -2.79 0.63 -49.74
CA THR A 50 -1.94 -0.59 -49.92
C THR A 50 -0.52 -0.49 -49.36
N ASN A 51 -0.26 -1.17 -48.24
CA ASN A 51 0.81 -2.16 -48.01
C ASN A 51 0.80 -2.53 -46.51
N LEU A 52 0.18 -3.65 -46.14
CA LEU A 52 0.77 -4.99 -46.04
C LEU A 52 1.66 -5.16 -44.79
N ALA A 53 1.04 -5.79 -43.79
CA ALA A 53 1.64 -6.68 -42.80
C ALA A 53 2.89 -6.19 -42.05
N THR A 54 2.68 -5.52 -40.91
CA THR A 54 3.54 -5.77 -39.76
C THR A 54 2.78 -6.68 -38.81
N ASN A 55 2.88 -7.98 -39.07
CA ASN A 55 2.68 -8.98 -38.02
C ASN A 55 3.79 -8.76 -36.99
N SER A 56 3.55 -7.83 -36.06
CA SER A 56 4.32 -7.66 -34.84
C SER A 56 4.11 -8.89 -33.99
N ARG A 57 4.79 -9.96 -34.39
CA ARG A 57 4.98 -11.19 -33.64
C ARG A 57 5.47 -10.73 -32.26
N LEU A 58 4.58 -10.78 -31.27
CA LEU A 58 4.91 -10.68 -29.86
C LEU A 58 5.94 -11.79 -29.59
N MET A 59 7.22 -11.46 -29.76
CA MET A 59 8.28 -12.25 -29.16
C MET A 59 8.01 -12.16 -27.66
N PRO A 60 7.81 -13.28 -26.94
CA PRO A 60 7.86 -13.23 -25.49
C PRO A 60 9.21 -12.61 -25.15
N SER A 61 9.18 -11.46 -24.48
CA SER A 61 10.38 -10.77 -24.04
C SER A 61 11.26 -11.78 -23.32
N ASN A 62 12.42 -12.11 -23.91
CA ASN A 62 13.43 -13.03 -23.37
C ASN A 62 14.16 -12.42 -22.16
N ALA A 63 13.42 -11.65 -21.36
CA ALA A 63 13.90 -11.08 -20.12
C ALA A 63 14.13 -12.26 -19.16
N PRO A 64 15.32 -12.36 -18.54
CA PRO A 64 15.58 -13.40 -17.56
C PRO A 64 14.55 -13.32 -16.43
N ILE A 65 14.09 -14.49 -15.96
CA ILE A 65 13.22 -14.61 -14.80
C ILE A 65 13.91 -13.90 -13.63
N ARG A 66 13.22 -12.93 -13.03
CA ARG A 66 13.79 -12.12 -11.95
C ARG A 66 13.69 -12.87 -10.64
N GLU A 67 14.80 -12.96 -9.91
CA GLU A 67 14.81 -13.56 -8.58
C GLU A 67 13.99 -12.72 -7.58
N PRO A 68 13.30 -13.34 -6.61
CA PRO A 68 12.45 -12.62 -5.65
C PRO A 68 13.17 -11.48 -4.91
N SER A 69 14.44 -11.68 -4.56
CA SER A 69 15.27 -10.66 -3.90
C SER A 69 15.55 -9.45 -4.80
N GLN A 70 15.72 -9.65 -6.10
CA GLN A 70 15.89 -8.58 -7.08
C GLN A 70 14.59 -7.78 -7.24
N ILE A 71 13.45 -8.47 -7.32
CA ILE A 71 12.13 -7.83 -7.41
C ILE A 71 11.88 -6.99 -6.15
N ARG A 72 12.10 -7.57 -4.97
CA ARG A 72 11.98 -6.87 -3.67
C ARG A 72 12.83 -5.60 -3.62
N ASN A 73 14.12 -5.71 -3.94
CA ASN A 73 15.03 -4.56 -3.89
C ASN A 73 14.62 -3.47 -4.91
N ALA A 74 14.10 -3.86 -6.07
CA ALA A 74 13.55 -2.92 -7.04
C ALA A 74 12.28 -2.22 -6.53
N CYS A 75 11.38 -2.94 -5.85
CA CYS A 75 10.22 -2.36 -5.17
C CYS A 75 10.65 -1.35 -4.11
N VAL A 76 11.60 -1.70 -3.24
CA VAL A 76 12.12 -0.79 -2.19
C VAL A 76 12.61 0.52 -2.78
N ARG A 77 13.45 0.46 -3.83
CA ARG A 77 13.99 1.67 -4.47
C ARG A 77 12.90 2.56 -5.08
N LYS A 78 11.91 1.95 -5.74
CA LYS A 78 10.84 2.69 -6.45
C LYS A 78 9.77 3.24 -5.52
N LEU A 79 9.39 2.47 -4.51
CA LEU A 79 8.32 2.87 -3.58
C LEU A 79 8.81 3.93 -2.59
N ARG A 80 10.10 3.95 -2.23
CA ARG A 80 10.68 5.01 -1.38
C ARG A 80 10.59 6.41 -1.97
N THR A 81 10.48 6.55 -3.29
CA THR A 81 10.41 7.87 -3.94
C THR A 81 8.99 8.42 -4.01
N VAL A 82 7.98 7.61 -3.69
CA VAL A 82 6.56 8.02 -3.75
C VAL A 82 6.13 8.54 -2.39
N LYS A 83 5.58 9.76 -2.35
CA LYS A 83 4.96 10.31 -1.16
C LYS A 83 3.60 9.64 -0.94
N VAL A 84 3.46 8.95 0.18
CA VAL A 84 2.21 8.29 0.61
C VAL A 84 1.98 8.59 2.09
N SER A 85 0.84 8.18 2.65
CA SER A 85 0.60 8.32 4.08
C SER A 85 1.59 7.49 4.90
N GLU A 86 1.94 7.95 6.09
CA GLU A 86 2.86 7.25 7.00
C GLU A 86 2.38 5.83 7.31
N LYS A 87 1.06 5.66 7.52
CA LYS A 87 0.43 4.35 7.72
C LYS A 87 0.71 3.41 6.56
N PHE A 88 0.51 3.88 5.32
CA PHE A 88 0.74 3.06 4.15
C PHE A 88 2.23 2.77 3.92
N GLN A 89 3.10 3.75 4.23
CA GLN A 89 4.54 3.57 4.21
C GLN A 89 5.00 2.50 5.20
N ALA A 90 4.41 2.43 6.40
CA ALA A 90 4.68 1.38 7.39
C ALA A 90 4.27 0.00 6.88
N ILE A 91 3.07 -0.11 6.27
CA ILE A 91 2.59 -1.36 5.65
C ILE A 91 3.55 -1.82 4.55
N LEU A 92 3.93 -0.94 3.62
CA LEU A 92 4.87 -1.27 2.54
C LEU A 92 6.25 -1.69 3.09
N GLY A 93 6.73 -0.98 4.11
CA GLY A 93 7.97 -1.32 4.81
C GLY A 93 7.92 -2.74 5.36
N CYS A 94 6.86 -3.09 6.09
CA CYS A 94 6.66 -4.42 6.65
C CYS A 94 6.56 -5.51 5.56
N ILE A 95 5.79 -5.29 4.49
CA ILE A 95 5.66 -6.24 3.36
C ILE A 95 7.02 -6.52 2.70
N LEU A 96 7.87 -5.51 2.60
CA LEU A 96 9.19 -5.59 1.99
C LEU A 96 10.30 -6.02 2.96
N GLY A 97 10.00 -6.18 4.24
CA GLY A 97 10.97 -6.50 5.29
C GLY A 97 11.97 -5.37 5.52
N THR A 98 11.50 -4.12 5.53
CA THR A 98 12.33 -2.92 5.64
C THR A 98 11.74 -1.90 6.62
N ASP A 99 12.63 -1.14 7.24
CA ASP A 99 12.26 -0.30 8.38
C ASP A 99 12.11 1.14 7.93
N TRP A 100 10.89 1.49 7.52
CA TRP A 100 10.63 2.77 6.85
C TRP A 100 10.04 3.86 7.72
N THR A 101 9.50 3.47 8.88
CA THR A 101 8.75 4.34 9.78
C THR A 101 9.18 4.08 11.22
N THR A 102 8.89 5.04 12.10
CA THR A 102 8.98 4.89 13.55
C THR A 102 7.62 5.30 14.12
N PRO A 103 6.93 4.44 14.88
CA PRO A 103 7.34 3.08 15.25
C PRO A 103 7.37 2.11 14.05
N ARG A 104 8.22 1.09 14.19
CA ARG A 104 8.43 0.07 13.17
C ARG A 104 7.28 -0.93 13.23
N LEU A 105 6.62 -1.14 12.10
CA LEU A 105 5.67 -2.23 11.93
C LEU A 105 6.44 -3.52 11.67
N VAL A 106 6.38 -4.48 12.59
CA VAL A 106 7.17 -5.72 12.52
C VAL A 106 6.38 -6.89 11.96
N GLU A 107 5.06 -6.88 12.11
CA GLU A 107 4.21 -7.98 11.69
C GLU A 107 2.84 -7.49 11.23
N LEU A 108 2.30 -8.18 10.23
CA LEU A 108 0.97 -7.96 9.68
C LEU A 108 0.17 -9.25 9.78
N VAL A 109 -1.11 -9.13 10.06
CA VAL A 109 -2.06 -10.23 9.96
C VAL A 109 -3.31 -9.76 9.22
N ILE A 110 -3.83 -10.64 8.38
CA ILE A 110 -5.16 -10.46 7.77
C ILE A 110 -6.11 -11.42 8.47
N THR A 111 -7.13 -10.88 9.11
CA THR A 111 -8.15 -11.66 9.81
C THR A 111 -9.13 -12.30 8.80
N PRO A 112 -9.91 -13.33 9.19
CA PRO A 112 -10.83 -14.02 8.27
C PRO A 112 -11.88 -13.12 7.62
N ASP A 113 -12.29 -12.05 8.30
CA ASP A 113 -13.21 -11.01 7.82
C ASP A 113 -12.55 -9.99 6.88
N GLY A 114 -11.22 -10.08 6.65
CA GLY A 114 -10.50 -9.26 5.68
C GLY A 114 -9.80 -8.04 6.28
N HIS A 115 -9.91 -7.81 7.58
CA HIS A 115 -9.23 -6.70 8.24
C HIS A 115 -7.71 -6.91 8.32
N LEU A 116 -6.97 -5.82 8.13
CA LEU A 116 -5.53 -5.78 8.25
C LEU A 116 -5.15 -5.20 9.62
N LEU A 117 -4.51 -6.02 10.44
CA LEU A 117 -3.97 -5.62 11.74
C LEU A 117 -2.44 -5.65 11.72
N GLY A 118 -1.85 -4.75 12.49
CA GLY A 118 -0.42 -4.60 12.64
C GLY A 118 0.06 -4.78 14.08
N ARG A 119 1.25 -5.35 14.23
CA ARG A 119 2.01 -5.34 15.48
C ARG A 119 3.25 -4.48 15.30
N CYS A 120 3.40 -3.47 16.14
CA CYS A 120 4.59 -2.64 16.15
C CYS A 120 5.69 -3.29 17.02
N ASP A 121 6.93 -2.87 16.79
CA ASP A 121 8.05 -3.29 17.64
C ASP A 121 7.78 -2.94 19.12
N GLY A 122 8.17 -3.83 20.03
CA GLY A 122 7.87 -3.72 21.45
C GLY A 122 6.43 -4.06 21.88
N GLN A 123 5.50 -4.29 20.94
CA GLN A 123 4.13 -4.73 21.26
C GLN A 123 4.03 -6.26 21.33
N ALA A 124 3.25 -6.73 22.31
CA ALA A 124 2.98 -8.16 22.51
C ALA A 124 1.87 -8.69 21.58
N SER A 125 0.92 -7.85 21.18
CA SER A 125 -0.27 -8.21 20.39
C SER A 125 -0.45 -7.34 19.15
N PHE A 126 -1.32 -7.79 18.25
CA PHE A 126 -1.74 -7.03 17.06
C PHE A 126 -2.85 -6.05 17.43
N ASP A 127 -2.47 -4.82 17.76
CA ASP A 127 -3.41 -3.82 18.27
C ASP A 127 -3.69 -2.69 17.27
N ALA A 128 -2.88 -2.56 16.21
CA ALA A 128 -3.02 -1.48 15.24
C ALA A 128 -3.97 -1.87 14.10
N PHE A 129 -5.14 -1.24 14.01
CA PHE A 129 -6.02 -1.38 12.85
C PHE A 129 -5.51 -0.55 11.66
N LEU A 130 -5.19 -1.23 10.55
CA LEU A 130 -4.55 -0.62 9.39
C LEU A 130 -5.50 -0.43 8.21
N GLY A 131 -6.64 -1.11 8.20
CA GLY A 131 -7.67 -1.03 7.16
C GLY A 131 -8.13 -2.40 6.70
N ASP A 132 -8.54 -2.49 5.43
CA ASP A 132 -8.98 -3.72 4.79
C ASP A 132 -7.94 -4.26 3.80
N ALA A 133 -7.80 -5.58 3.71
CA ALA A 133 -6.87 -6.23 2.79
C ALA A 133 -7.22 -5.97 1.31
N ALA A 134 -8.51 -5.86 0.97
CA ALA A 134 -8.94 -5.51 -0.39
C ALA A 134 -8.52 -4.08 -0.75
N ASP A 135 -8.62 -3.14 0.19
CA ASP A 135 -8.17 -1.77 -0.02
C ASP A 135 -6.64 -1.68 -0.10
N LEU A 136 -5.91 -2.49 0.66
CA LEU A 136 -4.46 -2.62 0.50
C LEU A 136 -4.09 -3.06 -0.93
N ILE A 137 -4.77 -4.09 -1.47
CA ILE A 137 -4.53 -4.55 -2.86
C ILE A 137 -4.86 -3.44 -3.86
N ARG A 138 -6.00 -2.75 -3.71
CA ARG A 138 -6.36 -1.60 -4.55
C ARG A 138 -5.31 -0.49 -4.49
N ASN A 139 -4.81 -0.18 -3.30
CA ASN A 139 -3.78 0.84 -3.11
C ASN A 139 -2.45 0.45 -3.76
N ILE A 140 -2.04 -0.83 -3.69
CA ILE A 140 -0.85 -1.35 -4.41
C ILE A 140 -1.01 -1.15 -5.93
N HIS A 141 -2.19 -1.42 -6.48
CA HIS A 141 -2.45 -1.14 -7.90
C HIS A 141 -2.48 0.36 -8.21
N GLY A 142 -3.05 1.19 -7.32
CA GLY A 142 -3.11 2.64 -7.49
C GLY A 142 -1.74 3.31 -7.51
N ILE A 143 -0.80 2.87 -6.66
CA ILE A 143 0.56 3.43 -6.63
C ILE A 143 1.46 2.88 -7.75
N ALA A 144 1.13 1.72 -8.32
CA ALA A 144 1.96 1.06 -9.31
C ALA A 144 2.36 1.96 -10.50
N PRO A 145 1.44 2.69 -11.18
CA PRO A 145 1.84 3.59 -12.27
C PRO A 145 2.72 4.75 -11.78
N VAL A 146 2.47 5.28 -10.58
CA VAL A 146 3.21 6.42 -10.01
C VAL A 146 4.65 6.01 -9.65
N ALA A 147 4.84 4.81 -9.11
CA ALA A 147 6.17 4.25 -8.80
C ALA A 147 6.86 3.59 -10.01
N GLY A 148 6.15 3.47 -11.15
CA GLY A 148 6.59 2.70 -12.30
C GLY A 148 6.86 1.22 -11.96
N LEU A 149 5.97 0.59 -11.19
CA LEU A 149 6.00 -0.85 -10.97
C LEU A 149 5.49 -1.56 -12.22
N ASP A 150 6.19 -2.62 -12.63
CA ASP A 150 5.77 -3.50 -13.72
C ASP A 150 5.07 -4.74 -13.16
N GLY A 151 4.61 -5.63 -14.04
CA GLY A 151 3.85 -6.83 -13.70
C GLY A 151 4.48 -7.66 -12.58
N ASP A 152 5.77 -7.96 -12.66
CA ASP A 152 6.43 -8.79 -11.64
C ASP A 152 6.52 -8.09 -10.28
N LYS A 153 6.73 -6.77 -10.25
CA LYS A 153 6.76 -6.01 -8.99
C LYS A 153 5.38 -5.96 -8.33
N ILE A 154 4.34 -5.73 -9.12
CA ILE A 154 2.95 -5.77 -8.63
C ILE A 154 2.62 -7.18 -8.14
N GLY A 155 2.94 -8.20 -8.95
CA GLY A 155 2.72 -9.61 -8.63
C GLY A 155 3.42 -10.03 -7.35
N TYR A 156 4.67 -9.60 -7.14
CA TYR A 156 5.41 -9.84 -5.91
C TYR A 156 4.71 -9.24 -4.68
N MET A 157 4.29 -7.97 -4.76
CA MET A 157 3.60 -7.30 -3.64
C MET A 157 2.28 -8.00 -3.30
N VAL A 158 1.46 -8.33 -4.31
CA VAL A 158 0.19 -9.05 -4.11
C VAL A 158 0.43 -10.46 -3.56
N ALA A 159 1.46 -11.15 -4.03
CA ALA A 159 1.82 -12.47 -3.53
C ALA A 159 2.21 -12.43 -2.04
N LYS A 160 2.96 -11.40 -1.59
CA LYS A 160 3.26 -11.21 -0.16
C LYS A 160 2.01 -10.96 0.67
N VAL A 161 1.04 -10.19 0.16
CA VAL A 161 -0.26 -9.99 0.84
C VAL A 161 -1.02 -11.32 0.94
N ALA A 162 -1.02 -12.13 -0.13
CA ALA A 162 -1.64 -13.44 -0.12
C ALA A 162 -0.95 -14.43 0.84
N GLU A 163 0.37 -14.32 1.00
CA GLU A 163 1.14 -15.10 1.98
C GLU A 163 0.72 -14.76 3.41
N ILE A 164 0.61 -13.47 3.75
CA ILE A 164 0.13 -13.00 5.07
C ILE A 164 -1.26 -13.58 5.37
N LYS A 165 -2.16 -13.59 4.38
CA LYS A 165 -3.50 -14.16 4.53
C LYS A 165 -3.50 -15.67 4.79
N ARG A 166 -2.50 -16.41 4.30
CA ARG A 166 -2.41 -17.88 4.49
C ARG A 166 -1.80 -18.30 5.82
N GLN A 167 -1.16 -17.39 6.54
CA GLN A 167 -0.51 -17.67 7.83
C GLN A 167 -1.50 -17.77 9.00
N ARG A 168 -2.82 -17.79 8.72
CA ARG A 168 -3.91 -17.90 9.69
C ARG A 168 -4.83 -19.06 9.35
#